data_AF-A0AAD9Z255-F1
#
_entry.id   AF-A0AAD9Z255-F1
#
_cell.length_a   1.000
_cell.length_b   1.000
_cell.length_c   1.000
_cell.angle_alpha   90.00
_cell.angle_beta   90.00
_cell.angle_gamma   90.00
#
_symmetry.space_group_name_H-M   'P 1'
#
loop_
_entity.id
_entity.type
_entity.pdbx_description
1 polymer ?
#
loop_
_entity_poly.entity_id
_entity_poly.type
_entity_poly.pdbx_seq_one_letter_code
_entity_poly.pdbx_strand_id
1 'polypeptide(L)'
;MAKQLQGVEAEYLFFAAYLQKDSEQENWDANGAMLKNFLDALDITGASKKLKRIILTTGAKQYGVHLGEPKQSMEESDPWIDGPGRPPNFYYHQQNILKEKEKGANWDWVVTYPGDVIGVTKNNFMNLATSVGLYAAISKELDGNLIFPGSETFYTLFDSFTYSRLHAQFNLWAALEPKCSNQAFNAVNGDTESWQNMWPKLTKRFGCHIPRNQFKVDVGKDADGVMIAEKPPIAEVAAQIGLEGNLRRNKVEQKIDLISGVSAKMCKRRGRNWQRNMDWRSTFLEMAVL
;
A
#
# COMPACT_ATOMS: atom_id res chain seq x y z
N MET A 1 -5.76 27.13 4.60
CA MET A 1 -4.60 26.40 5.15
C MET A 1 -3.61 27.33 5.84
N ALA A 2 -2.95 28.28 5.16
CA ALA A 2 -1.93 29.16 5.79
C ALA A 2 -2.35 29.82 7.11
N LYS A 3 -3.56 30.40 7.19
CA LYS A 3 -4.10 30.97 8.43
C LYS A 3 -4.18 29.97 9.60
N GLN A 4 -4.39 28.68 9.32
CA GLN A 4 -4.45 27.62 10.33
C GLN A 4 -3.05 27.17 10.80
N LEU A 5 -2.01 27.45 10.01
CA LEU A 5 -0.61 27.15 10.34
C LEU A 5 0.13 28.36 10.91
N GLN A 6 -0.57 29.46 11.20
CA GLN A 6 0.05 30.64 11.77
C GLN A 6 0.69 30.32 13.14
N GLY A 7 1.96 30.67 13.30
CA GLY A 7 2.71 30.41 14.54
C GLY A 7 3.17 28.95 14.72
N VAL A 8 2.92 28.07 13.75
CA VAL A 8 3.50 26.73 13.72
C VAL A 8 4.97 26.83 13.33
N GLU A 9 5.83 26.18 14.09
CA GLU A 9 7.26 26.06 13.80
C GLU A 9 7.68 24.60 13.90
N ALA A 10 8.53 24.16 12.97
CA ALA A 10 9.11 22.82 12.97
C ALA A 10 10.47 22.84 12.30
N GLU A 11 11.36 21.94 12.73
CA GLU A 11 12.64 21.68 12.05
C GLU A 11 12.55 20.46 11.13
N TYR A 12 11.66 19.51 11.45
CA TYR A 12 11.51 18.26 10.72
C TYR A 12 10.03 18.05 10.40
N LEU A 13 9.75 17.69 9.15
CA LEU A 13 8.39 17.49 8.68
C LEU A 13 8.21 16.06 8.18
N PHE A 14 7.18 15.38 8.66
CA PHE A 14 6.83 14.03 8.20
C PHE A 14 5.50 14.10 7.44
N PHE A 15 5.56 13.90 6.13
CA PHE A 15 4.40 13.87 5.26
C PHE A 15 4.04 12.42 4.92
N ALA A 16 3.09 11.85 5.65
CA ALA A 16 2.59 10.49 5.48
C ALA A 16 1.06 10.49 5.27
N ALA A 17 0.60 11.35 4.37
CA ALA A 17 -0.81 11.55 4.06
C ALA A 17 -1.07 11.34 2.56
N TYR A 18 -2.19 10.70 2.25
CA TYR A 18 -2.74 10.64 0.91
C TYR A 18 -4.27 10.62 0.99
N LEU A 19 -4.92 10.91 -0.13
CA LEU A 19 -6.35 10.84 -0.33
C LEU A 19 -6.62 9.93 -1.53
N GLN A 20 -7.33 8.83 -1.29
CA GLN A 20 -7.77 7.92 -2.35
C GLN A 20 -8.85 8.61 -3.21
N LYS A 21 -8.70 8.46 -4.52
CA LYS A 21 -9.64 8.85 -5.58
C LYS A 21 -9.99 7.66 -6.47
N ASP A 22 -10.98 7.84 -7.34
CA ASP A 22 -11.52 6.77 -8.16
C ASP A 22 -10.64 6.49 -9.39
N SER A 23 -9.83 7.47 -9.81
CA SER A 23 -8.88 7.33 -10.91
C SER A 23 -7.46 7.76 -10.53
N GLU A 24 -6.46 7.24 -11.26
CA GLU A 24 -5.07 7.60 -11.03
C GLU A 24 -4.76 9.07 -11.37
N GLN A 25 -5.48 9.65 -12.33
CA GLN A 25 -5.36 11.08 -12.63
C GLN A 25 -5.90 11.94 -11.49
N GLU A 26 -7.04 11.59 -10.91
CA GLU A 26 -7.55 12.30 -9.74
C GLU A 26 -6.64 12.11 -8.51
N ASN A 27 -6.06 10.92 -8.33
CA ASN A 27 -5.04 10.69 -7.30
C ASN A 27 -3.83 11.61 -7.52
N TRP A 28 -3.35 11.72 -8.77
CA TRP A 28 -2.26 12.60 -9.16
C TRP A 28 -2.55 14.06 -8.78
N ASP A 29 -3.71 14.56 -9.19
CA ASP A 29 -4.10 15.95 -8.98
C ASP A 29 -4.31 16.26 -7.49
N ALA A 30 -5.10 15.43 -6.79
CA ALA A 30 -5.46 15.67 -5.40
C ALA A 30 -4.26 15.57 -4.45
N ASN A 31 -3.42 14.53 -4.60
CA ASN A 31 -2.30 14.29 -3.69
C ASN A 31 -1.10 15.20 -3.96
N GLY A 32 -0.88 15.59 -5.23
CA GLY A 32 0.07 16.64 -5.58
C GLY A 32 -0.36 17.99 -5.00
N ALA A 33 -1.62 18.39 -5.23
CA ALA A 33 -2.16 19.62 -4.66
C ALA A 33 -2.10 19.65 -3.13
N MET A 34 -2.36 18.52 -2.46
CA MET A 34 -2.27 18.43 -1.00
C MET A 34 -0.88 18.78 -0.48
N LEU A 35 0.17 18.13 -1.02
CA LEU A 35 1.55 18.41 -0.63
C LEU A 35 1.94 19.84 -0.99
N LYS A 36 1.66 20.26 -2.23
CA LYS A 36 2.02 21.60 -2.72
C LYS A 36 1.38 22.70 -1.87
N ASN A 37 0.08 22.63 -1.62
CA ASN A 37 -0.64 23.62 -0.83
C ASN A 37 -0.14 23.68 0.62
N PHE A 38 0.27 22.54 1.18
CA PHE A 38 0.84 22.47 2.51
C PHE A 38 2.21 23.14 2.58
N LEU A 39 3.10 22.84 1.63
CA LEU A 39 4.41 23.50 1.54
C LEU A 39 4.28 25.01 1.25
N ASP A 40 3.40 25.40 0.32
CA ASP A 40 3.09 26.81 0.05
C ASP A 40 2.59 27.55 1.30
N ALA A 41 1.79 26.89 2.14
CA ALA A 41 1.32 27.47 3.39
C ALA A 41 2.45 27.66 4.42
N LEU A 42 3.42 26.75 4.48
CA LEU A 42 4.62 26.91 5.31
C LEU A 42 5.52 28.04 4.80
N ASP A 43 5.61 28.24 3.49
CA ASP A 43 6.32 29.37 2.88
C ASP A 43 5.65 30.71 3.24
N ILE A 44 4.32 30.80 3.08
CA ILE A 44 3.53 32.01 3.38
C ILE A 44 3.67 32.42 4.85
N THR A 45 3.66 31.44 5.77
CA THR A 45 3.77 31.70 7.21
C THR A 45 5.21 31.95 7.66
N GLY A 46 6.20 31.68 6.80
CA GLY A 46 7.62 31.74 7.13
C GLY A 46 8.14 30.53 7.92
N ALA A 47 7.28 29.56 8.22
CA ALA A 47 7.64 28.33 8.94
C ALA A 47 8.67 27.49 8.18
N SER A 48 8.65 27.54 6.83
CA SER A 48 9.62 26.80 6.00
C SER A 48 11.07 27.24 6.19
N LYS A 49 11.32 28.46 6.70
CA LYS A 49 12.68 28.97 6.99
C LYS A 49 13.39 28.24 8.12
N LYS A 50 12.64 27.56 8.99
CA LYS A 50 13.17 26.78 10.13
C LYS A 50 13.28 25.29 9.83
N LEU A 51 12.66 24.82 8.75
CA LEU A 51 12.77 23.43 8.33
C LEU A 51 14.24 23.11 7.98
N LYS A 52 14.64 21.90 8.35
CA LYS A 52 15.91 21.26 8.02
C LYS A 52 15.71 20.10 7.06
N ARG A 53 14.63 19.33 7.24
CA ARG A 53 14.35 18.15 6.40
C ARG A 53 12.87 17.83 6.31
N ILE A 54 12.45 17.39 5.13
CA ILE A 54 11.12 16.85 4.86
C ILE A 54 11.21 15.36 4.54
N ILE A 55 10.47 14.54 5.27
CA ILE A 55 10.36 13.10 5.08
C ILE A 55 9.02 12.83 4.40
N LEU A 56 9.07 12.41 3.14
CA LEU A 56 7.89 12.02 2.36
C LEU A 56 7.74 10.51 2.37
N THR A 57 6.61 10.01 2.88
CA THR A 57 6.25 8.60 2.74
C THR A 57 5.45 8.38 1.47
N THR A 58 5.94 7.52 0.58
CA THR A 58 5.19 6.99 -0.56
C THR A 58 4.94 5.50 -0.35
N GLY A 59 5.48 4.60 -1.19
CA GLY A 59 5.35 3.15 -1.01
C GLY A 59 5.69 2.34 -2.26
N ALA A 60 5.46 1.04 -2.21
CA ALA A 60 5.80 0.09 -3.28
C ALA A 60 5.13 0.38 -4.64
N LYS A 61 4.06 1.20 -4.72
CA LYS A 61 3.55 1.68 -6.02
C LYS A 61 4.59 2.50 -6.79
N GLN A 62 5.68 2.94 -6.14
CA GLN A 62 6.88 3.47 -6.79
C GLN A 62 7.42 2.56 -7.90
N TYR A 63 7.26 1.24 -7.72
CA TYR A 63 7.69 0.19 -8.64
C TYR A 63 6.55 -0.34 -9.51
N GLY A 64 5.39 0.30 -9.47
CA GLY A 64 4.23 -0.08 -10.25
C GLY A 64 3.53 -1.35 -9.78
N VAL A 65 3.69 -1.80 -8.52
CA VAL A 65 3.09 -3.06 -8.03
C VAL A 65 1.57 -3.17 -8.26
N HIS A 66 0.85 -2.06 -8.31
CA HIS A 66 -0.59 -2.00 -8.61
C HIS A 66 -0.94 -2.23 -10.09
N LEU A 67 0.08 -2.28 -10.97
CA LEU A 67 -0.02 -2.48 -12.42
C LEU A 67 0.42 -3.88 -12.83
N GLY A 68 0.80 -4.75 -11.88
CA GLY A 68 1.25 -6.12 -12.14
C GLY A 68 2.65 -6.39 -11.61
N GLU A 69 3.30 -7.42 -12.14
CA GLU A 69 4.58 -7.93 -11.66
C GLU A 69 5.72 -6.91 -11.85
N PRO A 70 6.38 -6.44 -10.78
CA PRO A 70 7.58 -5.62 -10.87
C PRO A 70 8.85 -6.46 -11.04
N LYS A 71 9.98 -5.80 -11.32
CA LYS A 71 11.30 -6.42 -11.12
C LYS A 71 11.46 -6.81 -9.64
N GLN A 72 12.04 -7.97 -9.39
CA GLN A 72 12.39 -8.43 -8.04
C GLN A 72 13.91 -8.72 -7.95
N SER A 73 14.63 -8.24 -6.93
CA SER A 73 14.16 -7.28 -5.92
C SER A 73 13.92 -5.88 -6.51
N MET A 74 12.98 -5.15 -5.92
CA MET A 74 12.75 -3.72 -6.20
C MET A 74 13.86 -2.89 -5.53
N GLU A 75 14.54 -2.05 -6.31
CA GLU A 75 15.67 -1.23 -5.85
C GLU A 75 15.39 0.25 -6.10
N GLU A 76 15.86 1.13 -5.23
CA GLU A 76 15.62 2.59 -5.32
C GLU A 76 16.23 3.24 -6.57
N SER A 77 17.17 2.55 -7.22
CA SER A 77 17.77 2.89 -8.51
C SER A 77 16.90 2.48 -9.71
N ASP A 78 15.84 1.71 -9.51
CA ASP A 78 14.97 1.25 -10.58
C ASP A 78 14.29 2.43 -11.29
N PRO A 79 14.09 2.33 -12.62
CA PRO A 79 13.42 3.39 -13.36
C PRO A 79 12.00 3.58 -12.85
N TRP A 80 11.54 4.83 -12.86
CA TRP A 80 10.13 5.12 -12.62
C TRP A 80 9.28 4.47 -13.69
N ILE A 81 8.14 3.90 -13.28
CA ILE A 81 7.17 3.28 -14.19
C ILE A 81 6.28 4.37 -14.79
N ASP A 82 6.86 5.19 -15.66
CA ASP A 82 6.20 6.34 -16.31
C ASP A 82 6.34 6.30 -17.85
N GLY A 83 5.86 7.35 -18.52
CA GLY A 83 5.92 7.46 -19.99
C GLY A 83 4.67 6.98 -20.75
N PRO A 84 4.74 6.90 -22.09
CA PRO A 84 3.59 6.60 -22.93
C PRO A 84 2.95 5.25 -22.59
N GLY A 85 1.63 5.26 -22.36
CA GLY A 85 0.86 4.06 -22.02
C GLY A 85 0.94 3.65 -20.53
N ARG A 86 1.63 4.42 -19.68
CA ARG A 86 1.58 4.25 -18.22
C ARG A 86 0.53 5.20 -17.60
N PRO A 87 -0.27 4.74 -16.63
CA PRO A 87 -1.12 5.64 -15.86
C PRO A 87 -0.25 6.59 -15.00
N PRO A 88 -0.74 7.78 -14.67
CA PRO A 88 -0.03 8.69 -13.76
C PRO A 88 0.11 8.05 -12.38
N ASN A 89 1.21 8.35 -11.68
CA ASN A 89 1.43 7.89 -10.31
C ASN A 89 1.69 9.09 -9.40
N PHE A 90 0.80 9.33 -8.44
CA PHE A 90 0.89 10.50 -7.59
C PHE A 90 2.14 10.55 -6.71
N TYR A 91 2.80 9.41 -6.47
CA TYR A 91 4.11 9.37 -5.79
C TYR A 91 5.17 10.14 -6.57
N TYR A 92 5.16 10.05 -7.89
CA TYR A 92 6.10 10.76 -8.75
C TYR A 92 5.80 12.26 -8.73
N HIS A 93 4.51 12.64 -8.75
CA HIS A 93 4.09 14.03 -8.65
C HIS A 93 4.52 14.67 -7.33
N GLN A 94 4.29 14.00 -6.20
CA GLN A 94 4.70 14.49 -4.88
C GLN A 94 6.22 14.64 -4.77
N GLN A 95 6.98 13.67 -5.29
CA GLN A 95 8.44 13.76 -5.32
C GLN A 95 8.96 14.89 -6.21
N ASN A 96 8.34 15.12 -7.37
CA ASN A 96 8.70 16.24 -8.24
C ASN A 96 8.40 17.59 -7.56
N ILE A 97 7.23 17.75 -6.95
CA ILE A 97 6.89 18.94 -6.15
C ILE A 97 7.92 19.15 -5.04
N LEU A 98 8.29 18.10 -4.32
CA LEU A 98 9.26 18.16 -3.23
C LEU A 98 10.64 18.62 -3.72
N LYS A 99 11.14 18.00 -4.80
CA LYS A 99 12.42 18.35 -5.45
C LYS A 99 12.41 19.76 -6.03
N GLU A 100 11.29 20.22 -6.58
CA GLU A 100 11.15 21.58 -7.09
C GLU A 100 11.12 22.61 -5.97
N LYS A 101 10.43 22.31 -4.86
CA LYS A 101 10.34 23.17 -3.68
C LYS A 101 11.64 23.27 -2.91
N GLU A 102 12.48 22.24 -2.96
CA GLU A 102 13.81 22.26 -2.34
C GLU A 102 14.76 23.26 -3.03
N LYS A 103 14.56 23.57 -4.33
CA LYS A 103 15.37 24.55 -5.06
C LYS A 103 15.24 25.94 -4.43
N GLY A 104 16.23 26.33 -3.63
CA GLY A 104 16.25 27.61 -2.92
C GLY A 104 15.69 27.56 -1.48
N ALA A 105 15.39 26.36 -0.97
CA ALA A 105 15.08 26.13 0.43
C ALA A 105 16.35 25.92 1.28
N ASN A 106 16.19 26.02 2.60
CA ASN A 106 17.22 25.69 3.59
C ASN A 106 17.06 24.27 4.17
N TRP A 107 16.17 23.48 3.57
CA TRP A 107 15.87 22.10 3.97
C TRP A 107 16.13 21.16 2.82
N ASP A 108 16.45 19.91 3.15
CA ASP A 108 16.58 18.81 2.19
C ASP A 108 15.42 17.80 2.35
N TRP A 109 15.45 16.69 1.61
CA TRP A 109 14.39 15.69 1.68
C TRP A 109 14.89 14.25 1.82
N VAL A 110 14.00 13.41 2.35
CA VAL A 110 14.10 11.94 2.32
C VAL A 110 12.77 11.40 1.83
N VAL A 111 12.79 10.42 0.92
CA VAL A 111 11.59 9.69 0.52
C VAL A 111 11.69 8.25 1.02
N THR A 112 10.60 7.68 1.53
CA THR A 112 10.57 6.27 1.91
C THR A 112 9.53 5.49 1.14
N TYR A 113 9.90 4.28 0.72
CA TYR A 113 9.09 3.33 -0.02
C TYR A 113 8.76 2.13 0.87
N PRO A 114 7.80 2.25 1.82
CA PRO A 114 7.31 1.08 2.54
C PRO A 114 6.60 0.10 1.61
N GLY A 115 6.71 -1.19 1.93
CA GLY A 115 5.82 -2.23 1.39
C GLY A 115 4.45 -2.21 2.10
N ASP A 116 3.82 -3.37 2.26
CA ASP A 116 2.57 -3.47 3.00
C ASP A 116 2.80 -3.16 4.49
N VAL A 117 2.17 -2.08 4.95
CA VAL A 117 2.38 -1.56 6.31
C VAL A 117 1.50 -2.32 7.32
N ILE A 118 2.15 -3.04 8.23
CA ILE A 118 1.50 -3.73 9.35
C ILE A 118 1.52 -2.83 10.57
N GLY A 119 0.34 -2.41 11.01
CA GLY A 119 0.18 -1.53 12.17
C GLY A 119 -1.28 -1.40 12.62
N VAL A 120 -1.50 -0.58 13.65
CA VAL A 120 -2.84 -0.28 14.16
C VAL A 120 -3.05 1.22 14.13
N THR A 121 -4.12 1.65 13.46
CA THR A 121 -4.57 3.04 13.45
C THR A 121 -6.07 3.09 13.18
N LYS A 122 -6.74 4.15 13.65
CA LYS A 122 -8.16 4.42 13.37
C LYS A 122 -8.25 5.24 12.08
N ASN A 123 -9.30 4.98 11.29
CA ASN A 123 -9.63 5.74 10.07
C ASN A 123 -8.56 5.69 8.95
N ASN A 124 -7.76 4.62 8.89
CA ASN A 124 -6.89 4.35 7.74
C ASN A 124 -7.60 3.44 6.75
N PHE A 125 -7.52 3.80 5.47
CA PHE A 125 -8.15 3.06 4.37
C PHE A 125 -7.35 1.82 3.93
N MET A 126 -6.02 1.80 4.13
CA MET A 126 -5.15 0.66 3.79
C MET A 126 -4.62 -0.02 5.05
N ASN A 127 -5.40 -0.96 5.60
CA ASN A 127 -5.09 -1.60 6.88
C ASN A 127 -5.31 -3.12 6.81
N LEU A 128 -4.34 -3.79 6.18
CA LEU A 128 -4.30 -5.24 6.00
C LEU A 128 -4.54 -6.01 7.32
N ALA A 129 -3.80 -5.67 8.38
CA ALA A 129 -3.90 -6.39 9.67
C ALA A 129 -5.30 -6.31 10.30
N THR A 130 -5.94 -5.14 10.23
CA THR A 130 -7.30 -4.97 10.76
C THR A 130 -8.31 -5.72 9.92
N SER A 131 -8.21 -5.65 8.58
CA SER A 131 -9.14 -6.34 7.70
C SER A 131 -9.04 -7.86 7.81
N VAL A 132 -7.81 -8.39 7.85
CA VAL A 132 -7.57 -9.83 8.09
C VAL A 132 -8.08 -10.24 9.47
N GLY A 133 -7.87 -9.42 10.50
CA GLY A 133 -8.36 -9.70 11.85
C GLY A 133 -9.89 -9.72 11.94
N LEU A 134 -10.56 -8.78 11.28
CA LEU A 134 -12.02 -8.75 11.18
C LEU A 134 -12.55 -9.95 10.40
N TYR A 135 -11.93 -10.29 9.28
CA TYR A 135 -12.29 -11.49 8.52
C TYR A 135 -12.18 -12.75 9.38
N ALA A 136 -11.05 -12.93 10.08
CA ALA A 136 -10.84 -14.06 10.96
C ALA A 136 -11.85 -14.11 12.12
N ALA A 137 -12.17 -12.97 12.74
CA ALA A 137 -13.15 -12.88 13.81
C ALA A 137 -14.57 -13.23 13.33
N ILE A 138 -14.96 -12.78 12.14
CA ILE A 138 -16.26 -13.11 11.55
C ILE A 138 -16.32 -14.59 11.18
N SER A 139 -15.29 -15.11 10.50
CA SER A 139 -15.19 -16.54 10.16
C SER A 139 -15.32 -17.43 11.39
N LYS A 140 -14.72 -17.04 12.51
CA LYS A 140 -14.83 -17.76 13.79
C LYS A 140 -16.27 -17.90 14.28
N GLU A 141 -17.06 -16.84 14.18
CA GLU A 141 -18.47 -16.82 14.58
C GLU A 141 -19.38 -17.58 13.61
N LEU A 142 -18.99 -17.69 12.35
CA LEU A 142 -19.70 -18.46 11.33
C LEU A 142 -19.42 -19.95 11.50
N ASP A 143 -18.63 -20.56 10.62
CA ASP A 143 -18.35 -22.01 10.63
C ASP A 143 -16.92 -22.33 11.10
N GLY A 144 -16.11 -21.31 11.43
CA GLY A 144 -14.73 -21.47 11.85
C GLY A 144 -13.74 -21.71 10.72
N ASN A 145 -14.19 -21.80 9.46
CA ASN A 145 -13.30 -21.92 8.31
C ASN A 145 -12.68 -20.56 7.98
N LEU A 146 -11.35 -20.52 7.95
CA LEU A 146 -10.58 -19.35 7.52
C LEU A 146 -9.86 -19.67 6.22
N ILE A 147 -10.53 -19.39 5.10
CA ILE A 147 -10.04 -19.63 3.73
C ILE A 147 -9.14 -18.46 3.34
N PHE A 148 -7.98 -18.73 2.77
CA PHE A 148 -7.13 -17.66 2.25
C PHE A 148 -7.87 -16.87 1.15
N PRO A 149 -7.97 -15.53 1.27
CA PRO A 149 -8.78 -14.71 0.36
C PRO A 149 -8.12 -14.46 -1.01
N GLY A 150 -6.83 -14.79 -1.18
CA GLY A 150 -6.08 -14.57 -2.42
C GLY A 150 -5.82 -15.84 -3.25
N SER A 151 -4.91 -15.73 -4.22
CA SER A 151 -4.50 -16.84 -5.08
C SER A 151 -3.62 -17.87 -4.36
N GLU A 152 -3.59 -19.09 -4.89
CA GLU A 152 -2.64 -20.13 -4.43
C GLU A 152 -1.19 -19.73 -4.75
N THR A 153 -0.98 -19.03 -5.87
CA THR A 153 0.33 -18.47 -6.22
C THR A 153 0.81 -17.52 -5.13
N PHE A 154 0.04 -16.48 -4.80
CA PHE A 154 0.43 -15.51 -3.78
C PHE A 154 0.56 -16.14 -2.39
N TYR A 155 -0.24 -17.16 -2.09
CA TYR A 155 -0.13 -17.91 -0.84
C TYR A 155 1.26 -18.54 -0.64
N THR A 156 1.88 -19.00 -1.74
CA THR A 156 3.14 -19.76 -1.73
C THR A 156 4.37 -18.92 -2.07
N LEU A 157 4.20 -17.68 -2.55
CA LEU A 157 5.30 -16.77 -2.82
C LEU A 157 5.85 -16.12 -1.55
N PHE A 158 7.08 -15.63 -1.69
CA PHE A 158 7.73 -14.79 -0.70
C PHE A 158 7.19 -13.36 -0.77
N ASP A 159 7.14 -12.74 0.40
CA ASP A 159 6.66 -11.39 0.62
C ASP A 159 7.50 -10.70 1.70
N SER A 160 7.42 -9.37 1.77
CA SER A 160 8.10 -8.57 2.78
C SER A 160 7.18 -7.47 3.30
N PHE A 161 7.13 -7.33 4.62
CA PHE A 161 6.24 -6.39 5.28
C PHE A 161 6.99 -5.21 5.88
N THR A 162 6.25 -4.14 6.13
CA THR A 162 6.75 -2.95 6.83
C THR A 162 6.04 -2.80 8.16
N TYR A 163 6.71 -3.07 9.27
CA TYR A 163 6.14 -2.80 10.58
C TYR A 163 6.11 -1.30 10.84
N SER A 164 4.93 -0.75 11.12
CA SER A 164 4.74 0.70 11.21
C SER A 164 5.63 1.38 12.25
N ARG A 165 5.93 0.73 13.38
CA ARG A 165 6.84 1.31 14.39
C ARG A 165 8.29 1.29 13.95
N LEU A 166 8.71 0.25 13.22
CA LEU A 166 10.05 0.19 12.65
C LEU A 166 10.22 1.26 11.56
N HIS A 167 9.21 1.45 10.71
CA HIS A 167 9.23 2.53 9.72
C HIS A 167 9.25 3.92 10.38
N ALA A 168 8.50 4.13 11.46
CA ALA A 168 8.58 5.38 12.22
C ALA A 168 9.98 5.60 12.84
N GLN A 169 10.61 4.55 13.36
CA GLN A 169 11.99 4.61 13.86
C GLN A 169 12.99 4.93 12.74
N PHE A 170 12.84 4.29 11.58
CA PHE A 170 13.64 4.58 10.39
C PHE A 170 13.49 6.04 9.95
N ASN A 171 12.25 6.54 9.86
CA ASN A 171 11.98 7.93 9.51
C ASN A 171 12.62 8.91 10.50
N LEU A 172 12.57 8.62 11.80
CA LEU A 172 13.22 9.46 12.82
C LEU A 172 14.74 9.45 12.68
N TRP A 173 15.35 8.30 12.42
CA TRP A 173 16.79 8.20 12.17
C TRP A 173 17.17 8.95 10.88
N ALA A 174 16.46 8.71 9.78
CA ALA A 174 16.68 9.34 8.49
C ALA A 174 16.42 10.85 8.52
N ALA A 175 15.60 11.35 9.44
CA ALA A 175 15.44 12.78 9.67
C ALA A 175 16.74 13.44 10.17
N LEU A 176 17.57 12.71 10.92
CA LEU A 176 18.75 13.26 11.61
C LEU A 176 20.08 12.85 10.97
N GLU A 177 20.12 11.79 10.16
CA GLU A 177 21.34 11.29 9.52
C GLU A 177 21.74 12.12 8.29
N PRO A 178 22.89 12.83 8.29
CA PRO A 178 23.29 13.67 7.15
C PRO A 178 23.40 12.90 5.82
N LYS A 179 23.80 11.63 5.84
CA LYS A 179 23.95 10.81 4.62
C LYS A 179 22.62 10.48 3.93
N CYS A 180 21.49 10.68 4.60
CA CYS A 180 20.17 10.50 4.00
C CYS A 180 19.72 11.69 3.16
N SER A 181 20.47 12.81 3.14
CA SER A 181 20.09 14.01 2.40
C SER A 181 19.82 13.72 0.92
N ASN A 182 18.62 14.10 0.47
CA ASN A 182 18.16 13.96 -0.91
C ASN A 182 18.21 12.51 -1.43
N GLN A 183 17.92 11.54 -0.54
CA GLN A 183 17.87 10.11 -0.86
C GLN A 183 16.46 9.53 -0.74
N ALA A 184 16.23 8.45 -1.46
CA ALA A 184 15.06 7.60 -1.29
C ALA A 184 15.48 6.25 -0.72
N PHE A 185 14.62 5.63 0.10
CA PHE A 185 14.91 4.35 0.74
C PHE A 185 13.68 3.44 0.76
N ASN A 186 13.86 2.19 0.35
CA ASN A 186 12.99 1.09 0.71
C ASN A 186 12.99 0.93 2.23
N ALA A 187 11.81 0.70 2.80
CA ALA A 187 11.65 0.52 4.24
C ALA A 187 10.86 -0.76 4.52
N VAL A 188 11.57 -1.86 4.74
CA VAL A 188 10.99 -3.18 5.07
C VAL A 188 11.57 -3.73 6.37
N ASN A 189 10.96 -4.78 6.93
CA ASN A 189 11.40 -5.38 8.20
C ASN A 189 12.80 -6.03 8.16
N GLY A 190 13.30 -6.35 6.96
CA GLY A 190 14.57 -7.05 6.77
C GLY A 190 14.47 -8.57 6.82
N ASP A 191 13.26 -9.12 7.02
CA ASP A 191 12.94 -10.53 6.88
C ASP A 191 12.09 -10.79 5.61
N THR A 192 11.88 -12.08 5.34
CA THR A 192 11.02 -12.56 4.25
C THR A 192 9.99 -13.50 4.85
N GLU A 193 8.74 -13.34 4.43
CA GLU A 193 7.62 -14.15 4.89
C GLU A 193 6.85 -14.74 3.73
N SER A 194 5.90 -15.62 4.03
CA SER A 194 4.92 -16.11 3.05
C SER A 194 3.60 -16.36 3.74
N TRP A 195 2.50 -16.24 3.00
CA TRP A 195 1.18 -16.51 3.56
C TRP A 195 1.01 -17.97 3.96
N GLN A 196 1.70 -18.92 3.31
CA GLN A 196 1.74 -20.32 3.76
C GLN A 196 2.37 -20.51 5.14
N ASN A 197 3.28 -19.63 5.55
CA ASN A 197 3.84 -19.62 6.91
C ASN A 197 2.95 -18.85 7.90
N MET A 198 2.42 -17.69 7.48
CA MET A 198 1.65 -16.80 8.36
C MET A 198 0.20 -17.24 8.58
N TRP A 199 -0.49 -17.71 7.55
CA TRP A 199 -1.92 -18.02 7.59
C TRP A 199 -2.29 -19.10 8.61
N PRO A 200 -1.52 -20.21 8.78
CA PRO A 200 -1.75 -21.16 9.86
C PRO A 200 -1.60 -20.55 11.26
N LYS A 201 -0.63 -19.64 11.45
CA LYS A 201 -0.40 -18.96 12.73
C LYS A 201 -1.58 -18.02 13.06
N LEU A 202 -2.04 -17.24 12.08
CA LEU A 202 -3.22 -16.40 12.20
C LEU A 202 -4.47 -17.24 12.51
N THR A 203 -4.70 -18.31 11.74
CA THR A 203 -5.84 -19.21 11.94
C THR A 203 -5.87 -19.78 13.36
N LYS A 204 -4.72 -20.26 13.87
CA LYS A 204 -4.58 -20.74 15.25
C LYS A 204 -4.88 -19.62 16.27
N ARG A 205 -4.37 -18.40 16.04
CA ARG A 205 -4.56 -17.25 16.93
C ARG A 205 -6.03 -16.86 17.13
N PHE A 206 -6.86 -17.06 16.12
CA PHE A 206 -8.31 -16.80 16.16
C PHE A 206 -9.15 -18.03 16.50
N GLY A 207 -8.52 -19.21 16.70
CA GLY A 207 -9.21 -20.47 16.96
C GLY A 207 -10.05 -20.96 15.76
N CYS A 208 -9.67 -20.57 14.55
CA CYS A 208 -10.26 -21.05 13.31
C CYS A 208 -9.55 -22.33 12.83
N HIS A 209 -9.96 -22.87 11.68
CA HIS A 209 -9.28 -23.94 10.98
C HIS A 209 -9.19 -23.65 9.48
N ILE A 210 -8.12 -24.16 8.85
CA ILE A 210 -7.92 -24.08 7.40
C ILE A 210 -8.55 -25.33 6.77
N PRO A 211 -9.47 -25.19 5.80
CA PRO A 211 -9.96 -26.34 5.04
C PRO A 211 -8.81 -27.06 4.32
N ARG A 212 -8.81 -28.40 4.33
CA ARG A 212 -7.73 -29.23 3.75
C ARG A 212 -7.41 -28.90 2.29
N ASN A 213 -8.42 -28.50 1.53
CA ASN A 213 -8.30 -28.12 0.12
C ASN A 213 -8.80 -26.69 -0.12
N GLN A 214 -8.40 -25.72 0.72
CA GLN A 214 -8.92 -24.34 0.70
C GLN A 214 -8.97 -23.69 -0.71
N PHE A 215 -8.04 -24.02 -1.61
CA PHE A 215 -8.00 -23.48 -2.96
C PHE A 215 -8.95 -24.15 -3.97
N LYS A 216 -9.51 -25.31 -3.61
CA LYS A 216 -10.56 -26.01 -4.38
C LYS A 216 -11.96 -25.79 -3.82
N VAL A 217 -12.09 -25.04 -2.73
CA VAL A 217 -13.40 -24.71 -2.15
C VAL A 217 -14.10 -23.74 -3.09
N ASP A 218 -15.31 -24.10 -3.53
CA ASP A 218 -16.18 -23.18 -4.25
C ASP A 218 -16.65 -22.10 -3.27
N VAL A 219 -16.18 -20.89 -3.51
CA VAL A 219 -16.43 -19.68 -2.71
C VAL A 219 -17.53 -18.82 -3.33
N GLY A 220 -18.18 -19.29 -4.41
CA GLY A 220 -19.23 -18.57 -5.13
C GLY A 220 -18.70 -17.69 -6.26
N LYS A 221 -19.64 -17.15 -7.05
CA LYS A 221 -19.39 -16.29 -8.24
C LYS A 221 -18.78 -14.91 -7.91
N ASP A 222 -18.53 -14.62 -6.65
CA ASP A 222 -18.03 -13.32 -6.21
C ASP A 222 -16.48 -13.25 -6.25
N ALA A 223 -15.84 -14.35 -6.67
CA ALA A 223 -14.42 -14.40 -6.96
C ALA A 223 -14.13 -13.80 -8.36
N ASP A 224 -14.01 -12.47 -8.43
CA ASP A 224 -13.71 -11.79 -9.68
C ASP A 224 -12.20 -11.77 -9.94
N GLY A 225 -11.80 -12.36 -11.08
CA GLY A 225 -10.47 -12.24 -11.64
C GLY A 225 -10.39 -11.02 -12.56
N VAL A 226 -9.73 -9.94 -12.13
CA VAL A 226 -9.58 -8.73 -12.96
C VAL A 226 -8.21 -8.71 -13.60
N MET A 227 -8.17 -8.69 -14.93
CA MET A 227 -6.91 -8.48 -15.66
C MET A 227 -6.37 -7.09 -15.36
N ILE A 228 -5.09 -7.00 -15.01
CA ILE A 228 -4.43 -5.73 -14.71
C ILE A 228 -3.97 -5.09 -16.05
N ALA A 229 -3.17 -4.02 -15.94
CA ALA A 229 -2.49 -3.33 -17.01
C ALA A 229 -1.87 -4.30 -18.04
N GLU A 230 -1.96 -3.93 -19.31
CA GLU A 230 -1.47 -4.78 -20.41
C GLU A 230 0.05 -4.93 -20.40
N LYS A 231 0.76 -3.86 -20.03
CA LYS A 231 2.21 -3.83 -19.86
C LYS A 231 2.53 -3.92 -18.36
N PRO A 232 3.10 -5.02 -17.84
CA PRO A 232 3.49 -5.08 -16.42
C PRO A 232 4.73 -4.20 -16.15
N PRO A 233 4.99 -3.79 -14.90
CA PRO A 233 6.17 -2.97 -14.58
C PRO A 233 7.51 -3.63 -14.94
N ILE A 234 7.64 -4.96 -14.81
CA ILE A 234 8.83 -5.71 -15.22
C ILE A 234 9.21 -5.49 -16.71
N ALA A 235 8.26 -5.05 -17.53
CA ALA A 235 8.51 -4.69 -18.92
C ALA A 235 9.52 -3.54 -19.09
N GLU A 236 9.68 -2.66 -18.09
CA GLU A 236 10.65 -1.55 -18.18
C GLU A 236 12.11 -2.02 -18.14
N VAL A 237 12.35 -3.24 -17.66
CA VAL A 237 13.70 -3.84 -17.60
C VAL A 237 13.81 -5.12 -18.43
N ALA A 238 12.75 -5.54 -19.11
CA ALA A 238 12.65 -6.86 -19.75
C ALA A 238 13.81 -7.16 -20.71
N ALA A 239 14.21 -6.20 -21.54
CA ALA A 239 15.36 -6.38 -22.45
C ALA A 239 16.68 -6.59 -21.69
N GLN A 240 16.89 -5.88 -20.58
CA GLN A 240 18.11 -5.96 -19.78
C GLN A 240 18.24 -7.29 -19.03
N ILE A 241 17.11 -7.89 -18.65
CA ILE A 241 17.05 -9.14 -17.89
C ILE A 241 16.67 -10.37 -18.76
N GLY A 242 16.60 -10.22 -20.08
CA GLY A 242 16.36 -11.33 -21.02
C GLY A 242 14.91 -11.85 -21.05
N LEU A 243 13.93 -11.01 -20.72
CA LEU A 243 12.49 -11.33 -20.74
C LEU A 243 11.71 -10.66 -21.87
N GLU A 244 12.39 -9.99 -22.81
CA GLU A 244 11.74 -9.35 -23.96
C GLU A 244 10.89 -10.35 -24.76
N GLY A 245 9.64 -10.00 -25.04
CA GLY A 245 8.69 -10.86 -25.77
C GLY A 245 8.13 -12.04 -24.97
N ASN A 246 8.53 -12.25 -23.71
CA ASN A 246 8.09 -13.35 -22.86
C ASN A 246 7.58 -12.86 -21.49
N LEU A 247 6.68 -11.88 -21.53
CA LEU A 247 6.05 -11.34 -20.32
C LEU A 247 4.67 -11.95 -20.12
N ARG A 248 4.40 -12.37 -18.89
CA ARG A 248 3.08 -12.86 -18.50
C ARG A 248 2.19 -11.68 -18.17
N ARG A 249 0.93 -11.76 -18.57
CA ARG A 249 -0.08 -10.80 -18.14
C ARG A 249 -0.58 -11.19 -16.76
N ASN A 250 -0.63 -10.20 -15.87
CA ASN A 250 -1.01 -10.36 -14.47
C ASN A 250 -2.52 -10.24 -14.28
N LYS A 251 -3.05 -10.89 -13.25
CA LYS A 251 -4.47 -10.82 -12.89
C LYS A 251 -4.64 -10.78 -11.38
N VAL A 252 -5.54 -9.92 -10.93
CA VAL A 252 -5.96 -9.91 -9.52
C VAL A 252 -6.89 -11.09 -9.30
N GLU A 253 -6.59 -11.96 -8.34
CA GLU A 253 -7.52 -13.02 -7.91
C GLU A 253 -8.00 -12.77 -6.48
N GLN A 254 -9.28 -12.41 -6.34
CA GLN A 254 -9.95 -12.38 -5.05
C GLN A 254 -10.87 -13.59 -4.94
N LYS A 255 -10.80 -14.34 -3.84
CA LYS A 255 -11.62 -15.53 -3.61
C LYS A 255 -12.80 -15.28 -2.66
N ILE A 256 -12.91 -14.11 -2.04
CA ILE A 256 -13.89 -13.88 -0.98
C ILE A 256 -14.50 -12.49 -1.11
N ASP A 257 -15.83 -12.43 -1.23
CA ASP A 257 -16.61 -11.22 -0.99
C ASP A 257 -17.20 -11.26 0.43
N LEU A 258 -16.67 -10.40 1.30
CA LEU A 258 -17.16 -10.27 2.68
C LEU A 258 -18.52 -9.58 2.76
N ILE A 259 -18.93 -8.81 1.75
CA ILE A 259 -20.22 -8.11 1.75
C ILE A 259 -21.34 -9.12 1.48
N SER A 260 -21.21 -9.94 0.44
CA SER A 260 -22.20 -10.96 0.08
C SER A 260 -22.23 -12.12 1.08
N GLY A 261 -21.06 -12.64 1.48
CA GLY A 261 -20.93 -13.85 2.29
C GLY A 261 -21.37 -13.67 3.74
N VAL A 262 -21.06 -12.53 4.34
CA VAL A 262 -21.44 -12.21 5.72
C VAL A 262 -22.93 -11.89 5.80
N SER A 263 -23.47 -11.11 4.87
CA SER A 263 -24.89 -10.79 4.80
C SER A 263 -25.76 -12.05 4.69
N ALA A 264 -25.44 -12.96 3.76
CA ALA A 264 -26.23 -14.15 3.52
C ALA A 264 -26.18 -15.16 4.68
N LYS A 265 -25.01 -15.40 5.29
CA LYS A 265 -24.86 -16.38 6.38
C LYS A 265 -25.31 -15.83 7.74
N MET A 266 -25.10 -14.54 8.03
CA MET A 266 -25.57 -13.94 9.29
C MET A 266 -27.09 -13.73 9.32
N CYS A 267 -27.71 -13.34 8.20
CA CYS A 267 -29.18 -13.23 8.11
C CYS A 267 -29.85 -14.57 8.41
N LYS A 268 -29.30 -15.68 7.91
CA LYS A 268 -29.83 -17.03 8.17
C LYS A 268 -29.71 -17.46 9.64
N ARG A 269 -28.68 -17.01 10.36
CA ARG A 269 -28.37 -17.52 11.72
C ARG A 269 -28.90 -16.66 12.86
N ARG A 270 -29.15 -15.36 12.66
CA ARG A 270 -29.58 -14.44 13.74
C ARG A 270 -30.79 -13.55 13.43
N GLY A 271 -31.41 -13.67 12.26
CA GLY A 271 -32.65 -12.94 11.94
C GLY A 271 -32.55 -11.41 12.03
N ARG A 272 -31.36 -10.82 11.84
CA ARG A 272 -31.13 -9.37 11.87
C ARG A 272 -30.29 -8.91 10.68
N ASN A 273 -30.78 -7.89 9.98
CA ASN A 273 -30.08 -7.21 8.89
C ASN A 273 -28.97 -6.30 9.46
N TRP A 274 -27.71 -6.63 9.17
CA TRP A 274 -26.57 -5.75 9.38
C TRP A 274 -26.05 -5.31 8.00
N GLN A 275 -26.61 -4.23 7.47
CA GLN A 275 -26.00 -3.50 6.34
C GLN A 275 -25.36 -2.24 6.90
N ARG A 276 -24.02 -2.16 6.86
CA ARG A 276 -23.34 -0.86 6.89
C ARG A 276 -21.97 -0.92 6.20
N ASN A 277 -21.86 -0.05 5.21
CA ASN A 277 -20.72 0.39 4.40
C ASN A 277 -19.33 0.11 4.98
N MET A 278 -18.68 -0.93 4.47
CA MET A 278 -17.23 -1.12 4.56
C MET A 278 -16.79 -1.64 3.18
N ASP A 279 -15.95 -0.87 2.48
CA ASP A 279 -15.47 -1.22 1.13
C ASP A 279 -14.28 -2.18 1.25
N TRP A 280 -14.58 -3.47 1.29
CA TRP A 280 -13.59 -4.55 1.43
C TRP A 280 -12.75 -4.79 0.19
N ARG A 281 -13.17 -4.30 -0.99
CA ARG A 281 -12.49 -4.59 -2.26
C ARG A 281 -11.08 -4.03 -2.30
N SER A 282 -10.91 -2.81 -1.79
CA SER A 282 -9.61 -2.12 -1.72
C SER A 282 -8.59 -2.82 -0.81
N THR A 283 -9.02 -3.48 0.27
CA THR A 283 -8.08 -4.09 1.23
C THR A 283 -7.60 -5.48 0.82
N PHE A 284 -8.38 -6.27 0.09
CA PHE A 284 -7.93 -7.58 -0.40
C PHE A 284 -7.23 -7.50 -1.76
N LEU A 285 -7.30 -6.35 -2.45
CA LEU A 285 -6.46 -6.05 -3.62
C LEU A 285 -4.96 -6.22 -3.28
N GLU A 286 -4.52 -5.81 -2.08
CA GLU A 286 -3.13 -6.01 -1.60
C GLU A 286 -2.74 -7.49 -1.51
N MET A 287 -3.68 -8.39 -1.18
CA MET A 287 -3.44 -9.84 -1.11
C MET A 287 -3.64 -10.58 -2.44
N ALA A 288 -3.94 -9.85 -3.52
CA ALA A 288 -4.47 -10.43 -4.75
C ALA A 288 -3.69 -10.04 -6.01
N VAL A 289 -2.80 -9.04 -5.95
CA VAL A 289 -2.02 -8.62 -7.13
C VAL A 289 -0.82 -9.54 -7.33
N LEU A 290 -0.93 -10.38 -8.37
CA LEU A 290 0.20 -11.01 -9.04
C LEU A 290 0.04 -10.98 -10.55
#